data_AF-A0A6A6AXJ7-F1
#
_entry.id   AF-A0A6A6AXJ7-F1
#
_cell.length_a   1.000
_cell.length_b   1.000
_cell.length_c   1.000
_cell.angle_alpha   90.00
_cell.angle_beta   90.00
_cell.angle_gamma   90.00
#
_symmetry.space_group_name_H-M   'P 1'
#
loop_
_entity.id
_entity.type
_entity.pdbx_description
1 polymer ?
#
loop_
_entity_poly.entity_id
_entity_poly.type
_entity_poly.pdbx_seq_one_letter_code
_entity_poly.pdbx_strand_id
1 'polypeptide(L)'
;QCTGCRGIPGSRITFYCSRNCQEAHWEVHKKTCWSLIVRKRFYRAAQLLKDAWLVYRRISYDVLVERVEIVKNDILVTEGDMQLARKQRGGRMTFSFLDSSVENEEVKKAILCDIMCMDAVAYMHETIKSVLSGLVSQAPNPFAELDLEVKNQTWNVRHIKPSGLHDPTQYDHHVLRIKVKNGEDYILGLTSAQYGWHDDAFPYQEYMD
;
A
#
# COMPACT_ATOMS: atom_id res chain seq x y z
N GLN A 1 6.46 6.77 -30.14
CA GLN A 1 6.76 6.23 -28.79
C GLN A 1 6.44 4.73 -28.79
N CYS A 2 7.27 3.88 -28.17
CA CYS A 2 6.89 2.48 -27.97
C CYS A 2 5.63 2.39 -27.10
N THR A 3 4.54 1.82 -27.64
CA THR A 3 3.25 1.68 -26.95
C THR A 3 3.36 0.83 -25.68
N GLY A 4 4.19 -0.21 -25.72
CA GLY A 4 4.45 -1.09 -24.57
C GLY A 4 5.12 -0.37 -23.40
N CYS A 5 5.96 0.63 -23.69
CA CYS A 5 6.73 1.36 -22.68
C CYS A 5 6.03 2.61 -22.14
N ARG A 6 4.87 2.98 -22.68
CA ARG A 6 4.22 4.25 -22.35
C ARG A 6 3.66 4.25 -20.92
N GLY A 7 3.99 5.30 -20.16
CA GLY A 7 3.42 5.58 -18.83
C GLY A 7 3.89 4.60 -17.76
N ILE A 8 5.18 4.27 -17.75
CA ILE A 8 5.77 3.34 -16.78
C ILE A 8 6.66 4.13 -15.82
N PRO A 9 6.44 4.04 -14.50
CA PRO A 9 7.26 4.74 -13.50
C PRO A 9 8.76 4.47 -13.65
N GLY A 10 9.56 5.53 -13.53
CA GLY A 10 11.03 5.47 -13.58
C GLY A 10 11.63 5.01 -14.92
N SER A 11 10.85 4.97 -16.01
CA SER A 11 11.34 4.49 -17.31
C SER A 11 11.80 5.61 -18.24
N ARG A 12 12.93 5.38 -18.94
CA ARG A 12 13.34 6.22 -20.08
C ARG A 12 12.52 5.82 -21.30
N ILE A 13 11.72 6.75 -21.81
CA ILE A 13 10.82 6.49 -22.93
C ILE A 13 11.61 6.40 -24.23
N THR A 14 11.47 5.29 -24.97
CA THR A 14 12.01 5.17 -26.33
C THR A 14 11.04 5.74 -27.36
N PHE A 15 11.53 6.70 -28.16
CA PHE A 15 10.80 7.31 -29.26
C PHE A 15 11.35 6.81 -30.60
N TYR A 16 10.45 6.67 -31.57
CA TYR A 16 10.76 6.30 -32.94
C TYR A 16 10.06 7.31 -33.85
N CYS A 17 10.76 7.79 -34.88
CA CYS A 17 10.19 8.69 -35.88
C CYS A 17 9.27 7.96 -36.88
N SER A 18 9.44 6.64 -37.02
CA SER A 18 8.63 5.80 -37.91
C SER A 18 8.53 4.37 -37.38
N ARG A 19 7.60 3.59 -37.94
CA ARG A 19 7.49 2.16 -37.68
C ARG A 19 8.73 1.39 -38.13
N ASN A 20 9.33 1.76 -39.25
CA ASN A 20 10.55 1.11 -39.76
C ASN A 20 11.72 1.27 -38.77
N CYS A 21 11.87 2.43 -38.14
CA CYS A 21 12.89 2.64 -37.11
C CYS A 21 12.61 1.81 -35.85
N GLN A 22 11.34 1.59 -35.50
CA GLN A 22 10.98 0.70 -34.39
C GLN A 22 11.31 -0.76 -34.70
N GLU A 23 10.96 -1.25 -35.90
CA GLU A 23 11.22 -2.62 -36.34
C GLU A 23 12.73 -2.87 -36.44
N ALA A 24 13.49 -1.91 -36.99
CA ALA A 24 14.95 -1.98 -37.04
C ALA A 24 15.62 -2.02 -35.65
N HIS A 25 15.06 -1.33 -34.65
CA HIS A 25 15.57 -1.36 -33.27
C HIS A 25 15.01 -2.53 -32.44
N TRP A 26 14.08 -3.32 -32.98
CA TRP A 26 13.29 -4.26 -32.18
C TRP A 26 14.13 -5.33 -31.49
N GLU A 27 15.13 -5.90 -32.16
CA GLU A 27 15.99 -6.95 -31.61
C GLU A 27 16.72 -6.49 -30.34
N VAL A 28 17.10 -5.21 -30.27
CA VAL A 28 17.72 -4.61 -29.07
C VAL A 28 16.67 -4.21 -28.04
N HIS A 29 15.55 -3.63 -28.50
CA HIS A 29 14.53 -3.07 -27.62
C HIS A 29 13.68 -4.12 -26.92
N LYS A 30 13.45 -5.28 -27.53
CA LYS A 30 12.47 -6.29 -27.11
C LYS A 30 12.63 -6.69 -25.65
N LYS A 31 13.86 -6.92 -25.18
CA LYS A 31 14.13 -7.31 -23.78
C LYS A 31 13.75 -6.21 -22.80
N THR A 32 14.14 -4.98 -23.09
CA THR A 32 13.79 -3.81 -22.26
C THR A 32 12.30 -3.53 -22.28
N CYS A 33 11.67 -3.63 -23.45
CA CYS A 33 10.22 -3.47 -23.61
C CYS A 33 9.46 -4.50 -22.77
N TRP A 34 9.86 -5.78 -22.81
CA TRP A 34 9.26 -6.82 -21.99
C TRP A 34 9.40 -6.53 -20.49
N SER A 35 10.60 -6.18 -20.02
CA SER A 35 10.83 -5.86 -18.60
C SER A 35 9.92 -4.71 -18.12
N LEU A 36 9.81 -3.66 -18.93
CA LEU A 36 8.94 -2.52 -18.67
C LEU A 36 7.46 -2.91 -18.64
N ILE A 37 6.98 -3.74 -19.59
CA ILE A 37 5.60 -4.23 -19.59
C ILE A 37 5.30 -5.02 -18.31
N VAL A 38 6.23 -5.86 -17.86
CA VAL A 38 6.09 -6.61 -16.60
C VAL A 38 5.99 -5.65 -15.41
N ARG A 39 6.90 -4.68 -15.31
CA ARG A 39 6.85 -3.63 -14.28
C ARG A 39 5.49 -2.92 -14.27
N LYS A 40 5.00 -2.49 -15.44
CA LYS A 40 3.71 -1.82 -15.57
C LYS A 40 2.55 -2.67 -15.04
N ARG A 41 2.54 -3.96 -15.36
CA ARG A 41 1.51 -4.89 -14.88
C ARG A 41 1.61 -5.09 -13.38
N PHE A 42 2.82 -5.17 -12.85
CA PHE A 42 3.06 -5.27 -11.41
C PHE A 42 2.52 -4.06 -10.65
N TYR A 43 2.84 -2.83 -11.06
CA TYR A 43 2.30 -1.62 -10.41
C TYR A 43 0.76 -1.55 -10.47
N ARG A 44 0.15 -1.96 -11.59
CA ARG A 44 -1.32 -2.04 -11.68
C ARG A 44 -1.92 -3.08 -10.73
N ALA A 45 -1.24 -4.21 -10.58
CA ALA A 45 -1.66 -5.25 -9.66
C ALA A 45 -1.50 -4.81 -8.20
N ALA A 46 -0.41 -4.11 -7.87
CA ALA A 46 -0.18 -3.50 -6.56
C ALA A 46 -1.28 -2.48 -6.21
N GLN A 47 -1.62 -1.60 -7.16
CA GLN A 47 -2.72 -0.65 -7.02
C GLN A 47 -4.06 -1.35 -6.73
N LEU A 48 -4.41 -2.37 -7.52
CA LEU A 48 -5.62 -3.16 -7.32
C LEU A 48 -5.67 -3.81 -5.92
N LEU A 49 -4.54 -4.35 -5.45
CA LEU A 49 -4.45 -4.97 -4.13
C LEU A 49 -4.63 -3.94 -3.00
N LYS A 50 -4.02 -2.76 -3.12
CA LYS A 50 -4.19 -1.67 -2.16
C LYS A 50 -5.63 -1.15 -2.14
N ASP A 51 -6.24 -0.97 -3.31
CA ASP A 51 -7.64 -0.54 -3.40
C ASP A 51 -8.58 -1.58 -2.76
N ALA A 52 -8.37 -2.87 -3.03
CA ALA A 52 -9.13 -3.95 -2.40
C ALA A 52 -8.96 -3.96 -0.87
N TRP A 53 -7.73 -3.76 -0.39
CA TRP A 53 -7.44 -3.65 1.04
C TRP A 53 -8.14 -2.46 1.69
N LEU A 54 -8.10 -1.27 1.06
CA LEU A 54 -8.77 -0.07 1.57
C LEU A 54 -10.31 -0.25 1.62
N VAL A 55 -10.90 -0.91 0.61
CA VAL A 55 -12.32 -1.27 0.63
C VAL A 55 -12.62 -2.22 1.78
N TYR A 56 -11.83 -3.27 1.95
CA TYR A 56 -11.97 -4.20 3.07
C TYR A 56 -11.91 -3.47 4.41
N ARG A 57 -10.90 -2.62 4.61
CA ARG A 57 -10.73 -1.85 5.86
C ARG A 57 -11.87 -0.91 6.14
N ARG A 58 -12.45 -0.29 5.11
CA ARG A 58 -13.61 0.60 5.27
C ARG A 58 -14.85 -0.13 5.80
N ILE A 59 -15.07 -1.37 5.36
CA ILE A 59 -16.23 -2.17 5.79
C ILE A 59 -15.98 -2.97 7.07
N SER A 60 -14.71 -3.29 7.35
CA SER A 60 -14.28 -4.05 8.53
C SER A 60 -13.71 -3.18 9.64
N TYR A 61 -13.85 -1.85 9.53
CA TYR A 61 -13.26 -0.93 10.48
C TYR A 61 -13.72 -1.24 11.90
N ASP A 62 -12.79 -1.31 12.83
CA ASP A 62 -12.99 -1.94 14.14
C ASP A 62 -12.70 -0.97 15.30
N VAL A 63 -12.48 0.30 14.98
CA VAL A 63 -12.32 1.40 15.93
C VAL A 63 -13.55 2.31 15.88
N LEU A 64 -14.14 2.59 17.04
CA LEU A 64 -15.16 3.62 17.17
C LEU A 64 -14.45 4.98 17.25
N VAL A 65 -14.52 5.75 16.17
CA VAL A 65 -13.94 7.10 16.12
C VAL A 65 -15.02 8.11 16.46
N GLU A 66 -14.73 9.01 17.39
CA GLU A 66 -15.61 10.14 17.72
C GLU A 66 -15.15 11.43 17.04
N ARG A 67 -13.84 11.63 16.94
CA ARG A 67 -13.25 12.85 16.36
C ARG A 67 -11.88 12.58 15.77
N VAL A 68 -11.56 13.29 14.69
CA VAL A 68 -10.24 13.32 14.06
C VAL A 68 -9.76 14.76 14.04
N GLU A 69 -8.53 15.00 14.50
CA GLU A 69 -7.89 16.32 14.50
C GLU A 69 -6.49 16.19 13.88
N ILE A 70 -6.08 17.18 13.08
CA ILE A 70 -4.75 17.23 12.49
C ILE A 70 -3.97 18.34 13.16
N VAL A 71 -2.88 18.00 13.83
CA VAL A 71 -1.99 18.95 14.49
C VAL A 71 -0.60 18.77 13.92
N LYS A 72 -0.18 19.68 13.03
CA LYS A 72 1.05 19.54 12.22
C LYS A 72 1.03 18.24 11.41
N ASN A 73 1.81 17.25 11.85
CA ASN A 73 1.99 15.94 11.21
C ASN A 73 1.33 14.81 12.02
N ASP A 74 0.69 15.13 13.14
CA ASP A 74 -0.03 14.15 13.96
C ASP A 74 -1.51 14.12 13.55
N ILE A 75 -2.01 12.93 13.26
CA ILE A 75 -3.43 12.63 13.05
C ILE A 75 -3.95 12.05 14.37
N LEU A 76 -4.64 12.88 15.15
CA LEU A 76 -5.21 12.50 16.44
C LEU A 76 -6.59 11.87 16.22
N VAL A 77 -6.70 10.58 16.50
CA VAL A 77 -7.95 9.80 16.41
C VAL A 77 -8.50 9.62 17.81
N THR A 78 -9.52 10.40 18.17
CA THR A 78 -10.21 10.24 19.47
C THR A 78 -11.19 9.08 19.37
N GLU A 79 -10.97 8.06 20.18
CA GLU A 79 -11.82 6.87 20.25
C GLU A 79 -12.97 7.04 21.24
N GLY A 80 -14.11 6.44 20.91
CA GLY A 80 -15.24 6.33 21.83
C GLY A 80 -15.17 5.10 22.75
N ASP A 81 -16.16 4.96 23.63
CA ASP A 81 -16.25 3.80 24.52
C ASP A 81 -16.65 2.53 23.74
N MET A 82 -15.62 1.77 23.37
CA MET A 82 -15.73 0.52 22.64
C MET A 82 -16.52 -0.56 23.40
N GLN A 83 -16.44 -0.61 24.74
CA GLN A 83 -17.14 -1.63 25.52
C GLN A 83 -18.65 -1.34 25.53
N LEU A 84 -19.00 -0.08 25.81
CA LEU A 84 -20.39 0.37 25.78
C LEU A 84 -20.99 0.19 24.39
N ALA A 85 -20.27 0.61 23.34
CA ALA A 85 -20.76 0.52 21.97
C ALA A 85 -20.96 -0.93 21.50
N ARG A 86 -20.05 -1.85 21.86
CA ARG A 86 -20.22 -3.29 21.58
C ARG A 86 -21.47 -3.85 22.28
N LYS A 87 -21.68 -3.51 23.55
CA LYS A 87 -22.86 -3.95 24.32
C LYS A 87 -24.16 -3.45 23.68
N GLN A 88 -24.22 -2.19 23.29
CA GLN A 88 -25.39 -1.59 22.65
C GLN A 88 -25.69 -2.17 21.27
N ARG A 89 -24.67 -2.68 20.57
CA ARG A 89 -24.79 -3.22 19.21
C ARG A 89 -24.87 -4.75 19.16
N GLY A 90 -25.22 -5.38 20.28
CA GLY A 90 -25.38 -6.84 20.36
C GLY A 90 -24.09 -7.62 20.08
N GLY A 91 -22.93 -7.06 20.46
CA GLY A 91 -21.62 -7.71 20.31
C GLY A 91 -20.96 -7.53 18.95
N ARG A 92 -21.51 -6.72 18.03
CA ARG A 92 -20.85 -6.42 16.75
C ARG A 92 -19.52 -5.71 16.97
N MET A 93 -18.50 -6.14 16.22
CA MET A 93 -17.12 -5.67 16.37
C MET A 93 -16.72 -4.58 15.36
N THR A 94 -17.48 -4.41 14.28
CA THR A 94 -17.18 -3.44 13.21
C THR A 94 -18.01 -2.17 13.32
N PHE A 95 -17.43 -1.02 13.02
CA PHE A 95 -17.98 0.32 13.06
C PHE A 95 -17.95 0.94 11.66
N SER A 96 -18.89 1.83 11.38
CA SER A 96 -18.82 2.63 10.16
C SER A 96 -17.64 3.59 10.27
N PHE A 97 -16.76 3.59 9.28
CA PHE A 97 -15.72 4.61 9.19
C PHE A 97 -16.34 6.00 8.97
N LEU A 98 -15.75 7.03 9.57
CA LEU A 98 -16.26 8.42 9.55
C LEU A 98 -15.99 9.13 8.21
N ASP A 99 -16.48 8.56 7.11
CA ASP A 99 -16.21 9.07 5.77
C ASP A 99 -16.65 10.52 5.52
N SER A 100 -17.74 10.94 6.16
CA SER A 100 -18.26 12.30 6.05
C SER A 100 -17.54 13.31 6.94
N SER A 101 -16.84 12.86 7.98
CA SER A 101 -16.26 13.74 9.00
C SER A 101 -14.79 14.06 8.77
N VAL A 102 -14.13 13.32 7.87
CA VAL A 102 -12.75 13.57 7.44
C VAL A 102 -12.81 14.01 5.98
N GLU A 103 -12.37 15.21 5.64
CA GLU A 103 -12.39 15.67 4.24
C GLU A 103 -11.17 15.17 3.45
N ASN A 104 -10.01 15.08 4.12
CA ASN A 104 -8.76 14.70 3.48
C ASN A 104 -8.69 13.18 3.25
N GLU A 105 -8.70 12.75 1.98
CA GLU A 105 -8.61 11.35 1.58
C GLU A 105 -7.30 10.66 1.97
N GLU A 106 -6.19 11.39 2.04
CA GLU A 106 -4.90 10.84 2.49
C GLU A 106 -4.95 10.51 3.98
N VAL A 107 -5.57 11.38 4.78
CA VAL A 107 -5.80 11.17 6.21
C VAL A 107 -6.74 9.98 6.43
N LYS A 108 -7.79 9.83 5.62
CA LYS A 108 -8.65 8.63 5.68
C LYS A 108 -7.86 7.36 5.46
N LYS A 109 -7.04 7.33 4.41
CA LYS A 109 -6.20 6.17 4.09
C LYS A 109 -5.19 5.89 5.20
N ALA A 110 -4.60 6.92 5.81
CA ALA A 110 -3.70 6.77 6.93
C ALA A 110 -4.39 6.06 8.10
N ILE A 111 -5.57 6.55 8.51
CA ILE A 111 -6.36 5.97 9.61
C ILE A 111 -6.83 4.54 9.30
N LEU A 112 -7.23 4.26 8.05
CA LEU A 112 -7.68 2.91 7.64
C LEU A 112 -6.55 1.88 7.68
N CYS A 113 -5.31 2.32 7.45
CA CYS A 113 -4.12 1.47 7.38
C CYS A 113 -3.36 1.36 8.70
N ASP A 114 -3.61 2.26 9.65
CA ASP A 114 -2.86 2.35 10.91
C ASP A 114 -2.93 1.05 11.73
N ILE A 115 -1.76 0.53 12.12
CA ILE A 115 -1.59 -0.71 12.90
C ILE A 115 -2.15 -1.97 12.19
N MET A 116 -2.47 -1.89 10.89
CA MET A 116 -3.02 -3.05 10.14
C MET A 116 -2.01 -3.70 9.20
N CYS A 117 -0.71 -3.44 9.37
CA CYS A 117 0.33 -3.89 8.43
C CYS A 117 0.50 -5.42 8.38
N MET A 118 0.47 -6.09 9.55
CA MET A 118 0.48 -7.55 9.63
C MET A 118 -0.81 -8.16 9.08
N ASP A 119 -1.97 -7.63 9.48
CA ASP A 119 -3.29 -8.07 8.98
C ASP A 119 -3.40 -7.95 7.46
N ALA A 120 -2.86 -6.89 6.87
CA ALA A 120 -2.86 -6.70 5.43
C ALA A 120 -2.15 -7.86 4.72
N VAL A 121 -0.96 -8.25 5.19
CA VAL A 121 -0.20 -9.36 4.61
C VAL A 121 -0.91 -10.70 4.87
N ALA A 122 -1.38 -10.92 6.08
CA ALA A 122 -2.02 -12.18 6.49
C ALA A 122 -3.35 -12.42 5.76
N TYR A 123 -4.27 -11.45 5.78
CA TYR A 123 -5.61 -11.61 5.19
C TYR A 123 -5.60 -11.56 3.67
N MET A 124 -4.65 -10.84 3.07
CA MET A 124 -4.56 -10.74 1.62
C MET A 124 -3.63 -11.79 1.00
N HIS A 125 -3.01 -12.69 1.77
CA HIS A 125 -1.96 -13.59 1.28
C HIS A 125 -2.31 -14.33 -0.03
N GLU A 126 -3.45 -15.03 -0.05
CA GLU A 126 -3.90 -15.78 -1.24
C GLU A 126 -4.37 -14.87 -2.38
N THR A 127 -4.95 -13.71 -2.05
CA THR A 127 -5.35 -12.69 -3.03
C THR A 127 -4.12 -12.11 -3.72
N ILE A 128 -3.08 -11.76 -2.97
CA ILE A 128 -1.79 -11.27 -3.47
C ILE A 128 -1.18 -12.30 -4.43
N LYS A 129 -1.07 -13.56 -3.99
CA LYS A 129 -0.55 -14.65 -4.83
C LYS A 129 -1.33 -14.81 -6.14
N SER A 130 -2.66 -14.77 -6.06
CA SER A 130 -3.53 -14.95 -7.21
C SER A 130 -3.43 -13.78 -8.19
N VAL A 131 -3.50 -12.55 -7.70
CA VAL A 131 -3.44 -11.32 -8.52
C VAL A 131 -2.06 -11.15 -9.18
N LEU A 132 -0.99 -11.54 -8.49
CA LEU A 132 0.38 -11.45 -9.01
C LEU A 132 0.81 -12.70 -9.81
N SER A 133 -0.10 -13.66 -10.01
CA SER A 133 0.18 -14.87 -10.78
C SER A 133 0.73 -14.53 -12.17
N GLY A 134 1.82 -15.18 -12.55
CA GLY A 134 2.52 -14.93 -13.80
C GLY A 134 3.31 -13.62 -13.88
N LEU A 135 3.37 -12.81 -12.82
CA LEU A 135 4.26 -11.65 -12.69
C LEU A 135 5.45 -11.91 -11.75
N VAL A 136 5.30 -12.83 -10.81
CA VAL A 136 6.30 -13.16 -9.80
C VAL A 136 7.41 -14.04 -10.37
N SER A 137 8.64 -13.84 -9.86
CA SER A 137 9.81 -14.64 -10.21
C SER A 137 9.62 -16.12 -9.83
N GLN A 138 10.28 -17.01 -10.58
CA GLN A 138 10.35 -18.44 -10.27
C GLN A 138 11.54 -18.78 -9.36
N ALA A 139 12.29 -17.77 -8.89
CA ALA A 139 13.37 -17.96 -7.95
C ALA A 139 12.83 -18.52 -6.61
N PRO A 140 13.67 -19.25 -5.84
CA PRO A 140 13.31 -19.65 -4.48
C PRO A 140 12.91 -18.44 -3.63
N ASN A 141 11.86 -18.57 -2.83
CA ASN A 141 11.33 -17.53 -1.93
C ASN A 141 11.10 -16.18 -2.64
N PRO A 142 10.21 -16.12 -3.65
CA PRO A 142 9.94 -14.88 -4.35
C PRO A 142 9.09 -13.90 -3.54
N PHE A 143 8.63 -14.33 -2.36
CA PHE A 143 7.96 -13.55 -1.33
C PHE A 143 8.80 -13.62 -0.05
N ALA A 144 8.92 -12.50 0.65
CA ALA A 144 9.53 -12.45 1.98
C ALA A 144 8.80 -11.42 2.86
N GLU A 145 8.42 -11.83 4.06
CA GLU A 145 7.85 -10.93 5.07
C GLU A 145 8.99 -10.31 5.88
N LEU A 146 8.90 -9.01 6.14
CA LEU A 146 9.96 -8.23 6.79
C LEU A 146 9.32 -7.27 7.80
N ASP A 147 9.95 -7.12 8.97
CA ASP A 147 9.66 -6.05 9.92
C ASP A 147 10.75 -4.97 9.77
N LEU A 148 10.34 -3.74 9.48
CA LEU A 148 11.22 -2.65 9.11
C LEU A 148 10.96 -1.40 9.95
N GLU A 149 12.02 -0.76 10.43
CA GLU A 149 11.93 0.55 11.04
C GLU A 149 11.53 1.59 9.99
N VAL A 150 10.52 2.41 10.31
CA VAL A 150 10.04 3.47 9.42
C VAL A 150 10.82 4.76 9.65
N LYS A 151 11.39 5.29 8.57
CA LYS A 151 12.11 6.57 8.55
C LYS A 151 11.34 7.59 7.73
N ASN A 152 11.51 8.89 7.99
CA ASN A 152 10.97 9.96 7.15
C ASN A 152 9.43 9.92 6.90
N GLN A 153 8.67 9.44 7.89
CA GLN A 153 7.20 9.45 7.80
C GLN A 153 6.63 10.88 7.81
N THR A 154 5.61 11.11 6.99
CA THR A 154 4.87 12.38 6.94
C THR A 154 3.79 12.41 8.02
N TRP A 155 3.09 11.29 8.23
CA TRP A 155 2.02 11.18 9.22
C TRP A 155 2.45 10.37 10.44
N ASN A 156 1.93 10.78 11.60
CA ASN A 156 1.89 9.99 12.82
C ASN A 156 0.42 9.82 13.23
N VAL A 157 -0.14 8.64 13.06
CA VAL A 157 -1.49 8.36 13.56
C VAL A 157 -1.40 8.07 15.06
N ARG A 158 -2.21 8.77 15.86
CA ARG A 158 -2.23 8.60 17.33
C ARG A 158 -3.65 8.39 17.81
N HIS A 159 -3.85 7.25 18.44
CA HIS A 159 -5.13 6.88 19.05
C HIS A 159 -5.23 7.44 20.47
N ILE A 160 -6.19 8.34 20.69
CA ILE A 160 -6.50 8.95 21.99
C ILE A 160 -7.70 8.19 22.58
N LYS A 161 -7.48 7.45 23.67
CA LYS A 161 -8.53 6.71 24.38
C LYS A 161 -9.50 7.67 25.08
N PRO A 162 -10.71 7.22 25.47
CA PRO A 162 -11.65 8.05 26.24
C PRO A 162 -11.08 8.66 27.53
N SER A 163 -10.07 8.03 28.13
CA SER A 163 -9.34 8.54 29.31
C SER A 163 -8.37 9.69 29.00
N GLY A 164 -8.16 10.03 27.72
CA GLY A 164 -7.13 10.97 27.25
C GLY A 164 -5.73 10.35 27.09
N LEU A 165 -5.56 9.06 27.42
CA LEU A 165 -4.29 8.35 27.26
C LEU A 165 -4.05 7.97 25.80
N HIS A 166 -2.78 7.94 25.40
CA HIS A 166 -2.34 7.41 24.11
C HIS A 166 -1.09 6.54 24.30
N ASP A 167 -0.89 5.58 23.40
CA ASP A 167 0.33 4.77 23.37
C ASP A 167 1.44 5.54 22.66
N PRO A 168 2.57 5.83 23.31
CA PRO A 168 3.70 6.51 22.67
C PRO A 168 4.60 5.55 21.89
N THR A 169 4.34 4.24 21.92
CA THR A 169 5.20 3.22 21.31
C THR A 169 5.28 3.39 19.80
N GLN A 170 6.50 3.37 19.28
CA GLN A 170 6.75 3.26 17.84
C GLN A 170 6.93 1.79 17.49
N TYR A 171 6.14 1.30 16.53
CA TYR A 171 6.19 -0.08 16.07
C TYR A 171 6.94 -0.18 14.74
N ASP A 172 7.64 -1.30 14.55
CA ASP A 172 8.16 -1.68 13.24
C ASP A 172 7.00 -1.91 12.25
N HIS A 173 7.27 -1.65 10.98
CA HIS A 173 6.32 -1.87 9.92
C HIS A 173 6.51 -3.23 9.27
N HIS A 174 5.45 -4.03 9.30
CA HIS A 174 5.42 -5.33 8.65
C HIS A 174 5.08 -5.20 7.16
N VAL A 175 5.95 -5.68 6.28
CA VAL A 175 5.79 -5.57 4.82
C VAL A 175 6.04 -6.88 4.10
N LEU A 176 5.52 -6.95 2.87
CA LEU A 176 5.79 -8.04 1.93
C LEU A 176 6.72 -7.58 0.81
N ARG A 177 7.92 -8.14 0.78
CA ARG A 177 8.87 -8.03 -0.34
C ARG A 177 8.55 -9.05 -1.42
N ILE A 178 8.60 -8.62 -2.69
CA ILE A 178 8.24 -9.42 -3.85
C ILE A 178 9.32 -9.31 -4.93
N LYS A 179 9.83 -10.47 -5.36
CA LYS A 179 10.71 -10.59 -6.53
C LYS A 179 9.88 -10.78 -7.79
N VAL A 180 9.96 -9.83 -8.71
CA VAL A 180 9.23 -9.82 -9.98
C VAL A 180 10.02 -10.56 -11.06
N LYS A 181 9.34 -11.21 -12.01
CA LYS A 181 9.98 -12.04 -13.04
C LYS A 181 10.92 -11.29 -13.98
N ASN A 182 10.84 -9.95 -14.03
CA ASN A 182 11.78 -9.11 -14.77
C ASN A 182 13.11 -8.88 -14.01
N GLY A 183 13.26 -9.45 -12.81
CA GLY A 183 14.45 -9.33 -11.96
C GLY A 183 14.38 -8.20 -10.94
N GLU A 184 13.32 -7.40 -10.95
CA GLU A 184 13.12 -6.30 -10.00
C GLU A 184 12.56 -6.79 -8.67
N ASP A 185 12.71 -5.96 -7.65
CA ASP A 185 12.40 -6.29 -6.27
C ASP A 185 11.65 -5.12 -5.64
N TYR A 186 10.53 -5.40 -4.99
CA TYR A 186 9.62 -4.38 -4.50
C TYR A 186 9.08 -4.70 -3.11
N ILE A 187 8.82 -3.67 -2.32
CA ILE A 187 7.92 -3.72 -1.18
C ILE A 187 6.50 -3.40 -1.65
N LEU A 188 5.52 -4.23 -1.26
CA LEU A 188 4.11 -3.98 -1.53
C LEU A 188 3.52 -3.01 -0.51
N GLY A 189 3.07 -1.84 -0.97
CA GLY A 189 2.63 -0.73 -0.13
C GLY A 189 1.15 -0.79 0.28
N LEU A 190 0.68 -1.91 0.83
CA LEU A 190 -0.74 -2.08 1.19
C LEU A 190 -1.19 -1.10 2.28
N THR A 191 -0.32 -0.83 3.25
CA THR A 191 -0.62 -0.03 4.45
C THR A 191 0.30 1.18 4.62
N SER A 192 1.18 1.45 3.66
CA SER A 192 2.15 2.57 3.72
C SER A 192 1.51 3.95 3.84
N ALA A 193 0.21 4.07 3.54
CA ALA A 193 -0.55 5.30 3.75
C ALA A 193 -0.58 5.76 5.22
N GLN A 194 -0.42 4.86 6.20
CA GLN A 194 -0.33 5.22 7.61
C GLN A 194 0.84 6.16 7.92
N TYR A 195 1.88 6.15 7.08
CA TYR A 195 3.06 7.02 7.17
C TYR A 195 3.01 8.22 6.21
N GLY A 196 1.92 8.37 5.44
CA GLY A 196 1.79 9.37 4.39
C GLY A 196 2.49 9.00 3.08
N TRP A 197 2.76 7.72 2.86
CA TRP A 197 3.29 7.24 1.59
C TRP A 197 2.18 6.69 0.70
N HIS A 198 2.13 7.21 -0.52
CA HIS A 198 0.99 7.01 -1.40
C HIS A 198 1.24 6.02 -2.54
N ASP A 199 2.51 5.64 -2.79
CA ASP A 199 2.81 4.62 -3.78
C ASP A 199 2.27 3.25 -3.36
N ASP A 200 1.92 2.44 -4.36
CA ASP A 200 1.33 1.11 -4.18
C ASP A 200 2.40 0.02 -4.09
N ALA A 201 3.60 0.32 -4.58
CA ALA A 201 4.78 -0.50 -4.48
C ALA A 201 6.03 0.38 -4.55
N PHE A 202 7.07 -0.01 -3.82
CA PHE A 202 8.32 0.74 -3.69
C PHE A 202 9.47 -0.15 -4.14
N PRO A 203 10.41 0.31 -4.97
CA PRO A 203 11.64 -0.44 -5.21
C PRO A 203 12.30 -0.79 -3.86
N TYR A 204 12.67 -2.06 -3.67
CA TYR A 204 13.12 -2.55 -2.37
C TYR A 204 14.28 -1.71 -1.81
N GLN A 205 15.23 -1.31 -2.64
CA GLN A 205 16.36 -0.51 -2.19
C GLN A 205 15.95 0.90 -1.75
N GLU A 206 15.06 1.55 -2.50
CA GLU A 206 14.54 2.89 -2.17
C GLU A 206 13.71 2.89 -0.89
N TYR A 207 13.06 1.76 -0.57
CA TYR A 207 12.31 1.61 0.67
C TYR A 207 13.21 1.50 1.91
N MET A 208 14.42 0.96 1.75
CA MET A 208 15.37 0.72 2.84
C MET A 208 16.23 1.94 3.17
N ASP A 209 16.29 2.92 2.26
CA ASP A 209 17.09 4.14 2.37
C ASP A 209 16.34 5.23 3.18
#